data_AF-A0A536BJU9-F1
#
_entry.id   AF-A0A536BJU9-F1
#
_cell.length_a   1.000
_cell.length_b   1.000
_cell.length_c   1.000
_cell.angle_alpha   90.00
_cell.angle_beta   90.00
_cell.angle_gamma   90.00
#
_symmetry.space_group_name_H-M   'P 1'
#
loop_
_entity.id
_entity.type
_entity.pdbx_description
1 polymer ?
#
loop_
_entity_poly.entity_id
_entity_poly.type
_entity_poly.pdbx_seq_one_letter_code
_entity_poly.pdbx_strand_id
1 'polypeptide(L)' 'MAEVVRAFPPGKRLAEADVDAILREFWPDHCQLRRALVERELLNRKDGVYWRVG' A
#
# COMPACT_ATOMS: atom_id res chain seq x y z
N MET A 1 7.00 5.53 7.60
CA MET A 1 5.95 5.37 6.55
C MET A 1 6.34 5.93 5.19
N ALA A 2 7.14 6.99 5.09
CA ALA A 2 7.57 7.53 3.79
C ALA A 2 8.32 6.49 2.92
N GLU A 3 9.13 5.62 3.51
CA GLU A 3 9.85 4.56 2.79
C GLU A 3 8.94 3.51 2.15
N VAL A 4 7.92 3.08 2.90
CA VAL A 4 6.91 2.14 2.40
C VAL A 4 6.15 2.74 1.22
N VAL A 5 5.77 4.02 1.31
CA VAL A 5 5.06 4.72 0.22
C VAL A 5 5.92 4.87 -1.03
N ARG A 6 7.25 5.01 -0.89
CA ARG A 6 8.19 5.04 -2.03
C ARG A 6 8.28 3.71 -2.77
N ALA A 7 7.96 2.59 -2.12
CA ALA A 7 7.90 1.29 -2.79
C ALA A 7 6.71 1.18 -3.76
N PHE A 8 5.71 2.05 -3.62
CA PHE A 8 4.56 2.10 -4.52
C PHE A 8 4.82 3.08 -5.68
N PRO A 9 4.89 2.61 -6.93
CA PRO A 9 5.06 3.49 -8.08
C PRO A 9 3.82 4.39 -8.28
N PRO A 10 4.01 5.70 -8.58
CA PRO A 10 2.91 6.62 -8.83
C PRO A 10 2.10 6.19 -10.07
N GLY A 11 0.78 6.38 -10.00
CA GLY A 11 -0.14 6.06 -11.10
C GLY A 11 -0.35 4.56 -11.37
N LYS A 12 0.36 3.66 -10.67
CA LYS A 12 0.16 2.23 -10.82
C LYS A 12 -0.96 1.75 -9.89
N ARG A 13 -1.85 0.96 -10.45
CA ARG A 13 -2.86 0.19 -9.73
C ARG A 13 -2.31 -1.19 -9.44
N LEU A 14 -2.39 -1.60 -8.18
CA LEU A 14 -1.86 -2.85 -7.67
C LEU A 14 -2.99 -3.63 -7.02
N ALA A 15 -3.03 -4.95 -7.22
CA ALA A 15 -3.99 -5.76 -6.50
C ALA A 15 -3.58 -5.85 -5.02
N GLU A 16 -4.54 -6.18 -4.16
CA GLU A 16 -4.27 -6.41 -2.74
C GLU A 16 -3.08 -7.37 -2.50
N ALA A 17 -2.96 -8.43 -3.32
CA ALA A 17 -1.86 -9.39 -3.24
C ALA A 17 -0.48 -8.77 -3.55
N ASP A 18 -0.39 -7.88 -4.55
CA ASP A 18 0.85 -7.18 -4.88
C ASP A 18 1.25 -6.20 -3.76
N VAL A 19 0.25 -5.51 -3.19
CA VAL A 19 0.46 -4.63 -2.04
C VAL A 19 0.95 -5.43 -0.85
N ASP A 20 0.28 -6.53 -0.52
CA ASP A 20 0.65 -7.38 0.60
C ASP A 20 2.06 -7.96 0.41
N ALA A 21 2.48 -8.29 -0.81
CA ALA A 21 3.84 -8.72 -1.12
C ALA A 21 4.88 -7.62 -0.81
N ILE A 22 4.65 -6.39 -1.26
CA ILE A 22 5.52 -5.23 -0.98
C ILE A 22 5.59 -4.97 0.53
N LEU A 23 4.43 -4.97 1.20
CA LEU A 23 4.34 -4.66 2.63
C LEU A 23 5.03 -5.71 3.51
N ARG A 24 5.03 -6.99 3.09
CA ARG A 24 5.72 -8.08 3.80
C ARG A 24 7.24 -7.89 3.87
N GLU A 25 7.84 -7.17 2.93
CA GLU A 25 9.28 -6.86 2.97
C GLU A 25 9.62 -5.84 4.07
N PHE A 26 8.65 -5.01 4.47
CA PHE A 26 8.83 -4.01 5.52
C PHE A 26 8.42 -4.52 6.90
N TRP A 27 7.29 -5.24 6.97
CA TRP A 27 6.71 -5.66 8.23
C TRP A 27 5.88 -6.94 8.08
N PRO A 28 6.05 -7.95 8.97
CA PRO A 28 5.30 -9.20 8.89
C PRO A 28 3.77 -8.98 9.05
N ASP A 29 3.38 -8.01 9.89
CA ASP A 29 1.98 -7.57 10.06
C ASP A 29 1.56 -6.56 8.97
N HIS A 30 1.67 -6.98 7.72
CA HIS A 30 1.32 -6.21 6.53
C HIS A 30 -0.14 -5.75 6.51
N CYS A 31 -1.06 -6.50 7.14
CA CYS A 31 -2.47 -6.13 7.28
C CYS A 31 -2.65 -4.81 8.04
N GLN A 32 -1.94 -4.63 9.16
CA GLN A 32 -1.99 -3.39 9.93
C GLN A 32 -1.36 -2.24 9.15
N LEU A 33 -0.24 -2.50 8.45
CA LEU A 33 0.42 -1.51 7.60
C LEU A 33 -0.48 -1.04 6.45
N ARG A 34 -1.16 -1.98 5.78
CA ARG A 34 -2.09 -1.68 4.66
C ARG A 34 -3.23 -0.80 5.12
N ARG A 35 -3.82 -1.09 6.28
CA ARG A 35 -4.87 -0.25 6.87
C ARG A 35 -4.35 1.14 7.20
N ALA A 36 -3.22 1.24 7.91
CA ALA A 36 -2.64 2.51 8.29
C ALA A 36 -2.28 3.40 7.08
N LEU A 37 -1.85 2.82 5.96
CA LEU A 37 -1.57 3.58 4.73
C LEU A 37 -2.83 4.15 4.08
N VAL A 38 -3.95 3.41 4.14
CA VAL A 38 -5.25 3.90 3.64
C VAL A 38 -5.83 4.95 4.58
N GLU A 39 -5.79 4.71 5.90
CA GLU A 39 -6.30 5.64 6.92
C GLU A 39 -5.56 6.99 6.90
N ARG A 40 -4.28 6.98 6.51
CA ARG A 40 -3.45 8.20 6.40
C ARG A 40 -3.47 8.83 5.01
N GLU A 41 -4.36 8.40 4.13
CA GLU A 41 -4.50 8.91 2.76
C GLU A 41 -3.22 8.81 1.92
N LEU A 42 -2.37 7.81 2.19
CA LEU A 42 -1.14 7.53 1.45
C LEU A 42 -1.37 6.52 0.31
N LEU A 43 -2.31 5.60 0.51
CA LEU A 43 -2.85 4.69 -0.49
C LEU A 43 -4.35 4.89 -0.59
N ASN A 44 -4.88 4.91 -1.81
CA ASN A 44 -6.31 4.76 -2.05
C ASN A 44 -6.63 3.30 -2.36
N ARG A 45 -7.86 2.89 -2.04
CA ARG A 45 -8.38 1.54 -2.30
C ARG A 45 -9.73 1.61 -2.99
N LYS A 46 -9.92 0.82 -4.05
CA LYS A 46 -11.23 0.59 -4.68
C LYS A 46 -11.28 -0.80 -5.31
N ASP A 47 -12.35 -1.55 -5.06
CA ASP A 47 -12.58 -2.89 -5.65
C ASP A 47 -11.38 -3.86 -5.47
N GLY A 48 -10.72 -3.81 -4.31
CA GLY A 48 -9.54 -4.65 -4.02
C GLY A 48 -8.24 -4.20 -4.72
N VAL A 49 -8.28 -3.06 -5.41
CA VAL A 49 -7.14 -2.42 -6.06
C VAL A 49 -6.68 -1.22 -5.26
N TYR A 50 -5.36 -1.06 -5.17
CA TYR A 50 -4.69 -0.01 -4.43
C TYR A 50 -3.84 0.85 -5.36
N TRP A 51 -3.69 2.12 -5.05
CA TRP A 51 -2.74 3.01 -5.73
C TRP A 51 -2.25 4.10 -4.79
N ARG A 52 -1.03 4.56 -5.04
CA ARG A 52 -0.44 5.69 -4.30
C ARG A 52 -1.27 6.95 -4.51
N VAL A 53 -1.52 7.67 -3.43
CA VAL A 53 -2.07 9.03 -3.49
C VAL A 53 -0.93 10.00 -3.80
N GLY A 54 -1.15 10.87 -4.79
CA GLY A 54 -0.15 11.84 -5.25
C GLY A 54 0.48 11.50 -6.60
#